data_AF-A0A0F9C0B6-F1
#
_entry.id   AF-A0A0F9C0B6-F1
#
_cell.length_a   1.000
_cell.length_b   1.000
_cell.length_c   1.000
_cell.angle_alpha   90.00
_cell.angle_beta   90.00
_cell.angle_gamma   90.00
#
_symmetry.space_group_name_H-M   'P 1'
#
loop_
_entity.id
_entity.type
_entity.pdbx_description
1 polymer ?
#
loop_
_entity_poly.entity_id
_entity_poly.type
_entity_poly.pdbx_seq_one_letter_code
_entity_poly.pdbx_strand_id
1 'polypeptide(L)'
;MCGTSAINRFDLTNPEDSPLKLKTTSLLIAGTLFGAAMLPAQANNEAMADLLKVLRDKGTISSEDYNMLQNAAAADKEKTEAAQAEVKKQVAEATADMPVITTDGKIKIESRDGAWSFQPIGRVMWDAIDTDEDDSGADDFDGTELRRARLGFEGSVYDWGYKFEADFAGGSASIKDAYISYGNKMNDMAYGVKLGQSHVAYGLNTKISSKYMTFMDRPWFADSSVSPARESGVVASLADKDYKWTLSAGLTNGEIDGGSSEENGSTFSARASFVPYMQDKNHLIQVGAGFLSKGGGDNFRFRQRLVSHKDATRHLDTAQFEIDGANAYTLDAMGIFGSFHAMAEYND
;
A
#
# COMPACT_ATOMS: atom_id res chain seq x y z
N MET A 1 14.89 58.49 41.41
CA MET A 1 13.42 58.27 41.49
C MET A 1 13.13 57.08 40.59
N CYS A 2 13.24 55.84 41.07
CA CYS A 2 12.23 55.08 41.84
C CYS A 2 10.97 54.81 41.00
N GLY A 3 10.74 53.54 40.69
CA GLY A 3 9.53 53.07 40.01
C GLY A 3 9.66 51.65 39.44
N THR A 4 9.70 50.67 40.32
CA THR A 4 9.76 49.21 40.10
C THR A 4 8.38 48.64 39.74
N SER A 5 8.30 47.68 38.81
CA SER A 5 7.32 46.56 38.81
C SER A 5 7.71 45.56 37.69
N ALA A 6 8.42 44.47 38.01
CA ALA A 6 7.88 43.12 38.28
C ALA A 6 7.27 42.44 37.03
N ILE A 7 8.05 41.61 36.32
CA ILE A 7 8.02 40.13 36.32
C ILE A 7 6.74 39.54 35.68
N ASN A 8 6.89 38.89 34.52
CA ASN A 8 6.50 37.49 34.33
C ASN A 8 7.00 36.94 32.98
N ARG A 9 8.09 36.18 33.04
CA ARG A 9 8.23 34.96 32.22
C ARG A 9 7.25 33.96 32.83
N PHE A 10 6.32 33.44 32.04
CA PHE A 10 5.55 32.25 32.42
C PHE A 10 5.83 31.18 31.37
N ASP A 11 6.88 30.42 31.66
CA ASP A 11 6.98 29.02 31.28
C ASP A 11 5.98 28.26 32.18
N LEU A 12 5.00 27.59 31.58
CA LEU A 12 4.15 26.61 32.24
C LEU A 12 3.96 25.44 31.29
N THR A 13 4.99 24.62 31.16
CA THR A 13 4.75 23.21 31.52
C THR A 13 4.16 23.19 32.93
N ASN A 14 2.92 22.72 33.09
CA ASN A 14 2.54 22.13 34.37
C ASN A 14 2.01 20.70 34.16
N PRO A 15 2.76 19.70 34.65
CA PRO A 15 2.34 18.32 34.82
C PRO A 15 1.50 18.16 36.11
N GLU A 16 1.04 16.93 36.35
CA GLU A 16 0.37 16.44 37.57
C GLU A 16 -1.13 16.83 37.68
N ASP A 17 -2.11 15.96 37.92
CA ASP A 17 -2.06 14.55 38.28
C ASP A 17 -3.47 13.93 38.21
N SER A 18 -3.51 12.59 38.18
CA SER A 18 -4.64 11.68 38.52
C SER A 18 -5.40 11.01 37.37
N PRO A 19 -5.64 9.69 37.51
CA PRO A 19 -4.65 8.63 37.45
C PRO A 19 -4.78 7.92 36.10
N LEU A 20 -3.65 7.39 35.62
CA LEU A 20 -3.61 6.41 34.54
C LEU A 20 -4.55 5.24 34.90
N LYS A 21 -5.77 5.25 34.37
CA LYS A 21 -6.54 4.02 34.17
C LYS A 21 -5.79 3.26 33.07
N LEU A 22 -4.80 2.47 33.49
CA LEU A 22 -4.21 1.43 32.65
C LEU A 22 -5.37 0.56 32.17
N LYS A 23 -5.79 0.81 30.92
CA LYS A 23 -6.69 -0.11 30.22
C LYS A 23 -5.94 -1.42 30.10
N THR A 24 -6.67 -2.51 30.33
CA THR A 24 -6.22 -3.90 30.45
C THR A 24 -5.35 -4.38 29.27
N THR A 25 -5.31 -3.63 28.17
CA THR A 25 -4.48 -3.85 26.98
C THR A 25 -2.99 -3.52 27.19
N SER A 26 -2.63 -2.58 28.06
CA SER A 26 -1.22 -2.24 28.32
C SER A 26 -0.47 -3.32 29.12
N LEU A 27 -1.20 -4.24 29.76
CA LEU A 27 -0.63 -5.37 30.49
C LEU A 27 -0.09 -6.47 29.56
N LEU A 28 -0.60 -6.57 28.32
CA LEU A 28 -0.19 -7.59 27.34
C LEU A 28 1.11 -7.23 26.61
N ILE A 29 1.34 -5.93 26.36
CA ILE A 29 2.59 -5.44 25.76
C ILE A 29 3.70 -5.33 26.83
N ALA A 30 3.36 -5.00 28.07
CA ALA A 30 4.30 -5.09 29.19
C ALA A 30 4.66 -6.55 29.55
N GLY A 31 3.73 -7.49 29.40
CA GLY A 31 3.98 -8.91 29.67
C GLY A 31 4.98 -9.57 28.71
N THR A 32 5.05 -9.11 27.46
CA THR A 32 6.00 -9.62 26.45
C THR A 32 7.40 -9.02 26.59
N LEU A 33 7.52 -7.79 27.08
CA LEU A 33 8.82 -7.15 27.36
C LEU A 33 9.40 -7.50 28.74
N PHE A 34 8.57 -7.80 29.75
CA PHE A 34 9.04 -8.26 31.06
C PHE A 34 9.26 -9.79 31.16
N GLY A 35 8.68 -10.59 30.26
CA GLY A 35 8.96 -12.02 30.19
C GLY A 35 10.40 -12.37 29.77
N ALA A 36 11.11 -11.45 29.13
CA ALA A 36 12.51 -11.62 28.75
C ALA A 36 13.51 -11.35 29.91
N ALA A 37 13.06 -10.73 31.01
CA ALA A 37 13.92 -10.34 32.12
C ALA A 37 13.91 -11.32 33.31
N MET A 38 13.14 -12.41 33.22
CA MET A 38 13.14 -13.51 34.20
C MET A 38 13.54 -14.85 33.57
N LEU A 39 14.51 -14.82 32.65
CA LEU A 39 15.25 -16.06 32.38
C LEU A 39 16.12 -16.33 33.61
N PRO A 40 15.95 -17.45 34.34
CA PRO A 40 16.99 -17.89 35.25
C PRO A 40 18.27 -17.92 34.43
N ALA A 41 19.34 -17.32 34.97
CA ALA A 41 20.63 -17.22 34.32
C ALA A 41 20.92 -18.53 33.59
N GLN A 42 20.90 -18.52 32.26
CA GLN A 42 21.32 -19.65 31.42
C GLN A 42 22.84 -19.71 31.58
N ALA A 43 23.30 -20.14 32.75
CA ALA A 43 24.63 -20.66 32.93
C ALA A 43 24.71 -21.83 31.97
N ASN A 44 25.49 -21.64 30.92
CA ASN A 44 25.63 -22.57 29.81
C ASN A 44 25.92 -23.96 30.40
N ASN A 45 24.93 -24.84 30.42
CA ASN A 45 24.96 -26.07 31.22
C ASN A 45 26.11 -26.99 30.77
N GLU A 46 26.55 -26.84 29.51
CA GLU A 46 27.77 -27.44 28.96
C GLU A 46 29.05 -26.87 29.60
N ALA A 47 29.16 -25.54 29.75
CA ALA A 47 30.30 -24.93 30.42
C ALA A 47 30.37 -25.29 31.92
N MET A 48 29.21 -25.47 32.57
CA MET A 48 29.13 -25.97 33.94
C MET A 48 29.54 -27.46 34.02
N ALA A 49 29.09 -28.29 33.08
CA ALA A 49 29.46 -29.71 33.01
C ALA A 49 30.96 -29.90 32.74
N ASP A 50 31.55 -29.07 31.88
CA ASP A 50 32.99 -29.05 31.60
C ASP A 50 33.80 -28.56 32.80
N LEU A 51 33.33 -27.54 33.52
CA LEU A 51 33.94 -27.08 34.77
C LEU A 51 33.96 -28.19 35.83
N LEU A 52 32.83 -28.87 36.03
CA LEU A 52 32.71 -30.00 36.97
C LEU A 52 33.67 -31.13 36.61
N LYS A 53 33.85 -31.39 35.30
CA LYS A 53 34.79 -32.41 34.80
C LYS A 53 36.24 -32.03 35.11
N VAL A 54 36.63 -30.77 34.88
CA VAL A 54 37.97 -30.26 35.19
C VAL A 54 38.25 -30.27 36.70
N LEU A 55 37.27 -29.95 37.55
CA LEU A 55 37.41 -29.97 39.01
C LEU A 55 37.59 -31.39 39.57
N ARG A 56 36.89 -32.37 38.99
CA ARG A 56 37.09 -33.79 39.31
C ARG A 56 38.48 -34.25 38.87
N ASP A 57 38.89 -33.93 37.65
CA ASP A 57 40.19 -34.35 37.09
C ASP A 57 41.38 -33.72 37.84
N LYS A 58 41.18 -32.55 38.48
CA LYS A 58 42.16 -31.92 39.39
C LYS A 58 42.10 -32.42 40.84
N GLY A 59 41.19 -33.34 41.16
CA GLY A 59 41.03 -33.93 42.50
C GLY A 59 40.39 -32.99 43.52
N THR A 60 39.77 -31.89 43.10
CA THR A 60 39.12 -30.92 43.98
C THR A 60 37.76 -31.40 44.49
N ILE A 61 37.09 -32.30 43.75
CA ILE A 61 35.81 -32.93 44.11
C ILE A 61 35.87 -34.44 43.92
N SER A 62 35.08 -35.20 44.68
CA SER A 62 35.02 -36.66 44.57
C SER A 62 34.23 -37.12 43.33
N SER A 63 34.36 -38.41 42.98
CA SER A 63 33.57 -39.01 41.89
C SER A 63 32.08 -39.07 42.24
N GLU A 64 31.73 -39.27 43.51
CA GLU A 64 30.34 -39.20 43.97
C GLU A 64 29.77 -37.78 43.83
N ASP A 65 30.53 -36.75 44.23
CA ASP A 65 30.08 -35.34 44.14
C ASP A 65 29.89 -34.91 42.68
N TYR A 66 30.80 -35.33 41.78
CA TYR A 66 30.68 -35.08 40.35
C TYR A 66 29.37 -35.67 39.77
N ASN A 67 29.07 -36.93 40.08
CA ASN A 67 27.86 -37.59 39.60
C ASN A 67 26.59 -36.94 40.16
N MET A 68 26.60 -36.55 41.44
CA MET A 68 25.47 -35.85 42.07
C MET A 68 25.19 -34.49 41.41
N LEU A 69 26.23 -33.69 41.17
CA LEU A 69 26.11 -32.37 40.54
C LEU A 69 25.72 -32.47 39.05
N GLN A 70 26.21 -33.49 38.33
CA GLN A 70 25.82 -33.74 36.95
C GLN A 70 24.34 -34.14 36.85
N ASN A 71 23.86 -35.00 37.75
CA ASN A 71 22.45 -35.39 37.81
C ASN A 71 21.54 -34.20 38.17
N ALA A 72 21.97 -33.33 39.08
CA ALA A 72 21.24 -32.11 39.43
C ALA A 72 21.17 -31.13 38.24
N ALA A 73 22.29 -30.91 37.53
CA ALA A 73 22.32 -30.06 36.34
C ALA A 73 21.48 -30.60 35.19
N ALA A 74 21.43 -31.93 35.01
CA ALA A 74 20.56 -32.60 34.04
C ALA A 74 19.07 -32.43 34.42
N ALA A 75 18.72 -32.62 35.69
CA ALA A 75 17.36 -32.42 36.19
C ALA A 75 16.90 -30.95 36.05
N ASP A 76 17.79 -29.98 36.26
CA ASP A 76 17.48 -28.56 36.05
C ASP A 76 17.35 -28.21 34.56
N LYS A 77 18.11 -28.87 33.67
CA LYS A 77 17.94 -28.76 32.22
C LYS A 77 16.55 -29.25 31.80
N GLU A 78 16.17 -30.46 32.23
CA GLU A 78 14.88 -31.05 31.92
C GLU A 78 13.71 -30.20 32.44
N LYS A 79 13.83 -29.67 33.67
CA LYS A 79 12.82 -28.74 34.22
C LYS A 79 12.74 -27.44 33.44
N THR A 80 13.86 -26.90 32.98
CA THR A 80 13.90 -25.66 32.19
C THR A 80 13.32 -25.88 30.80
N GLU A 81 13.65 -26.98 30.14
CA GLU A 81 13.07 -27.36 28.84
C GLU A 81 11.57 -27.64 28.95
N ALA A 82 11.12 -28.30 30.02
CA ALA A 82 9.70 -28.51 30.31
C ALA A 82 8.96 -27.19 30.58
N ALA A 83 9.55 -26.28 31.37
CA ALA A 83 9.00 -24.95 31.61
C ALA A 83 8.95 -24.11 30.32
N GLN A 84 9.97 -24.16 29.48
CA GLN A 84 9.96 -23.50 28.17
C GLN A 84 8.92 -24.10 27.22
N ALA A 85 8.72 -25.42 27.24
CA ALA A 85 7.69 -26.08 26.45
C ALA A 85 6.28 -25.67 26.90
N GLU A 86 6.04 -25.58 28.20
CA GLU A 86 4.78 -25.13 28.78
C GLU A 86 4.51 -23.65 28.46
N VAL A 87 5.52 -22.78 28.60
CA VAL A 87 5.42 -21.36 28.19
C VAL A 87 5.14 -21.24 26.69
N LYS A 88 5.83 -22.01 25.83
CA LYS A 88 5.56 -22.01 24.38
C LYS A 88 4.14 -22.47 24.07
N LYS A 89 3.62 -23.48 24.79
CA LYS A 89 2.26 -23.97 24.65
C LYS A 89 1.23 -22.91 25.07
N GLN A 90 1.42 -22.27 26.22
CA GLN A 90 0.55 -21.19 26.70
C GLN A 90 0.56 -19.98 25.76
N VAL A 91 1.72 -19.61 25.22
CA VAL A 91 1.83 -18.54 24.21
C VAL A 91 1.13 -18.95 22.90
N ALA A 92 1.28 -20.19 22.45
CA ALA A 92 0.60 -20.68 21.25
C ALA A 92 -0.92 -20.69 21.43
N GLU A 93 -1.42 -21.13 22.59
CA GLU A 93 -2.85 -21.10 22.93
C GLU A 93 -3.38 -19.66 23.03
N ALA A 94 -2.66 -18.76 23.72
CA ALA A 94 -3.06 -17.37 23.88
C ALA A 94 -2.99 -16.54 22.58
N THR A 95 -2.20 -16.98 21.59
CA THR A 95 -2.00 -16.27 20.30
C THR A 95 -2.66 -16.98 19.12
N ALA A 96 -3.39 -18.07 19.36
CA ALA A 96 -4.09 -18.83 18.32
C ALA A 96 -5.08 -17.95 17.55
N ASP A 97 -5.81 -17.09 18.27
CA ASP A 97 -6.85 -16.22 17.70
C ASP A 97 -6.37 -14.79 17.41
N MET A 98 -5.10 -14.48 17.69
CA MET A 98 -4.56 -13.15 17.43
C MET A 98 -4.20 -12.98 15.94
N PRO A 99 -4.54 -11.83 15.33
CA PRO A 99 -4.12 -11.54 13.97
C PRO A 99 -2.61 -11.31 13.89
N VAL A 100 -2.05 -11.63 12.73
CA VAL A 100 -0.66 -11.31 12.37
C VAL A 100 -0.60 -9.83 12.00
N ILE A 101 0.32 -9.10 12.62
CA ILE A 101 0.57 -7.68 12.33
C ILE A 101 1.96 -7.55 11.71
N THR A 102 2.01 -7.06 10.47
CA THR A 102 3.26 -6.74 9.76
C THR A 102 3.46 -5.23 9.77
N THR A 103 4.65 -4.77 10.15
CA THR A 103 5.03 -3.35 10.21
C THR A 103 6.23 -2.98 9.33
N ASP A 104 6.82 -3.94 8.60
CA ASP A 104 7.95 -3.68 7.72
C ASP A 104 7.49 -3.05 6.39
N GLY A 105 7.80 -1.76 6.22
CA GLY A 105 7.46 -0.96 5.03
C GLY A 105 5.96 -0.71 4.78
N LYS A 106 5.07 -1.30 5.59
CA LYS A 106 3.61 -1.16 5.56
C LYS A 106 3.02 -1.59 6.90
N ILE A 107 1.77 -1.22 7.17
CA ILE A 107 0.98 -1.76 8.28
C ILE A 107 -0.06 -2.70 7.69
N LYS A 108 0.01 -4.00 7.99
CA LYS A 108 -0.99 -4.99 7.54
C LYS A 108 -1.39 -5.88 8.70
N ILE A 109 -2.69 -6.04 8.88
CA ILE A 109 -3.32 -6.90 9.89
C ILE A 109 -4.02 -8.02 9.13
N GLU A 110 -3.74 -9.27 9.45
CA GLU A 110 -4.36 -10.42 8.78
C GLU A 110 -4.63 -11.57 9.75
N SER A 111 -5.67 -12.36 9.48
CA SER A 111 -5.89 -13.60 10.21
C SER A 111 -4.77 -14.60 9.89
N ARG A 112 -4.51 -15.52 10.83
CA ARG A 112 -3.44 -16.52 10.67
C ARG A 112 -3.69 -17.49 9.52
N ASP A 113 -4.96 -17.75 9.23
CA ASP A 113 -5.42 -18.59 8.12
C ASP A 113 -5.57 -17.84 6.78
N GLY A 114 -5.33 -16.53 6.77
CA GLY A 114 -5.48 -15.67 5.58
C GLY A 114 -6.93 -15.41 5.16
N ALA A 115 -7.92 -15.82 5.95
CA ALA A 115 -9.33 -15.59 5.68
C ALA A 115 -9.70 -14.10 5.60
N TRP A 116 -9.00 -13.22 6.33
CA TRP A 116 -9.21 -11.79 6.20
C TRP A 116 -7.94 -10.97 6.36
N SER A 117 -7.97 -9.76 5.79
CA SER A 117 -6.91 -8.77 5.94
C SER A 117 -7.44 -7.35 5.96
N PHE A 118 -6.69 -6.46 6.59
CA PHE A 118 -6.87 -5.01 6.59
C PHE A 118 -5.51 -4.32 6.55
N GLN A 119 -5.34 -3.39 5.61
CA GLN A 119 -4.13 -2.62 5.41
C GLN A 119 -4.50 -1.15 5.23
N PRO A 120 -4.22 -0.26 6.21
CA PRO A 120 -4.24 1.17 5.93
C PRO A 120 -3.16 1.49 4.89
N ILE A 121 -3.51 2.38 3.95
CA ILE A 121 -2.63 2.83 2.89
C ILE A 121 -2.60 4.35 2.85
N GLY A 122 -1.49 4.90 2.38
CA GLY A 122 -1.36 6.32 2.18
C GLY A 122 -0.18 6.68 1.31
N ARG A 123 -0.19 7.90 0.80
CA ARG A 123 0.90 8.46 0.03
C ARG A 123 0.83 9.98 0.04
N VAL A 124 2.00 10.59 0.22
CA VAL A 124 2.21 12.01 0.04
C VAL A 124 3.17 12.21 -1.14
N MET A 125 2.82 13.12 -2.05
CA MET A 125 3.70 13.62 -3.10
C MET A 125 3.69 15.15 -3.01
N TRP A 126 4.87 15.72 -2.77
CA TRP A 126 5.09 17.15 -2.66
C TRP A 126 6.17 17.54 -3.67
N ASP A 127 5.83 18.54 -4.47
CA ASP A 127 6.62 19.04 -5.57
C ASP A 127 7.06 20.46 -5.34
N ALA A 128 8.26 20.78 -5.83
CA ALA A 128 8.70 22.15 -6.08
C ALA A 128 8.76 22.33 -7.60
N ILE A 129 8.16 23.41 -8.09
CA ILE A 129 7.94 23.66 -9.51
C ILE A 129 8.36 25.11 -9.78
N ASP A 130 9.04 25.28 -10.89
CA ASP A 130 9.55 26.53 -11.44
C ASP A 130 9.29 26.42 -12.95
N THR A 131 8.54 27.35 -13.52
CA THR A 131 8.11 27.32 -14.92
C THR A 131 8.39 28.67 -15.56
N ASP A 132 8.71 28.65 -16.85
CA ASP A 132 8.93 29.86 -17.66
C ASP A 132 8.01 29.74 -18.88
N GLU A 133 7.09 30.69 -19.01
CA GLU A 133 6.09 30.73 -20.08
C GLU A 133 6.61 31.35 -21.40
N ASP A 134 7.93 31.58 -21.54
CA ASP A 134 8.62 31.94 -22.79
C ASP A 134 7.87 33.03 -23.62
N ASP A 135 7.46 34.11 -22.94
CA ASP A 135 6.71 35.25 -23.51
C ASP A 135 5.32 34.92 -24.10
N SER A 136 4.68 33.80 -23.70
CA SER A 136 3.32 33.43 -24.13
C SER A 136 2.23 34.42 -23.66
N GLY A 137 2.58 35.30 -22.71
CA GLY A 137 1.67 36.25 -22.06
C GLY A 137 0.88 35.64 -20.89
N ALA A 138 1.14 34.38 -20.55
CA ALA A 138 0.69 33.74 -19.33
C ALA A 138 1.63 34.05 -18.15
N ASP A 139 1.11 33.93 -16.92
CA ASP A 139 1.93 34.03 -15.71
C ASP A 139 2.75 32.75 -15.50
N ASP A 140 3.95 32.88 -14.94
CA ASP A 140 4.76 31.75 -14.50
C ASP A 140 4.17 31.10 -13.23
N PHE A 141 4.47 29.81 -13.01
CA PHE A 141 4.26 29.13 -11.73
C PHE A 141 5.59 28.86 -11.03
N ASP A 142 5.80 29.57 -9.91
CA ASP A 142 6.93 29.35 -9.01
C ASP A 142 6.42 28.99 -7.61
N GLY A 143 6.77 27.81 -7.13
CA GLY A 143 6.45 27.44 -5.76
C GLY A 143 6.41 25.95 -5.51
N THR A 144 5.50 25.54 -4.62
CA THR A 144 5.37 24.14 -4.26
C THR A 144 3.92 23.69 -4.26
N GLU A 145 3.70 22.41 -4.54
CA GLU A 145 2.38 21.80 -4.57
C GLU A 145 2.38 20.50 -3.77
N LEU A 146 1.35 20.30 -2.96
CA LEU A 146 0.96 18.97 -2.51
C LEU A 146 0.22 18.25 -3.64
N ARG A 147 0.93 17.62 -4.59
CA ARG A 147 0.29 16.97 -5.75
C ARG A 147 -0.71 15.89 -5.33
N ARG A 148 -0.36 15.08 -4.33
CA ARG A 148 -1.22 14.00 -3.81
C ARG A 148 -1.07 13.91 -2.31
N ALA A 149 -2.19 13.83 -1.61
CA ALA A 149 -2.25 13.49 -0.20
C ALA A 149 -3.34 12.45 -0.02
N ARG A 150 -2.98 11.19 -0.25
CA ARG A 150 -3.95 10.09 -0.26
C ARG A 150 -3.91 9.30 1.01
N LEU A 151 -5.09 8.97 1.50
CA LEU A 151 -5.30 8.07 2.63
C LEU A 151 -6.43 7.11 2.30
N GLY A 152 -6.31 5.90 2.83
CA GLY A 152 -7.27 4.85 2.54
C GLY A 152 -6.98 3.57 3.28
N PHE A 153 -7.66 2.53 2.85
CA PHE A 153 -7.44 1.17 3.31
C PHE A 153 -7.81 0.18 2.21
N GLU A 154 -7.19 -0.98 2.25
CA GLU A 154 -7.52 -2.12 1.40
C GLU A 154 -7.44 -3.41 2.20
N GLY A 155 -8.11 -4.44 1.72
CA GLY A 155 -8.11 -5.73 2.39
C GLY A 155 -8.97 -6.77 1.69
N SER A 156 -9.13 -7.90 2.36
CA SER A 156 -9.91 -9.04 1.88
C SER A 156 -10.69 -9.71 3.00
N VAL A 157 -11.76 -10.38 2.62
CA VAL A 157 -12.54 -11.31 3.44
C VAL A 157 -12.94 -12.48 2.52
N TYR A 158 -12.30 -13.63 2.69
CA TYR A 158 -12.37 -14.77 1.78
C TYR A 158 -12.06 -14.35 0.33
N ASP A 159 -12.96 -14.65 -0.60
CA ASP A 159 -12.87 -14.30 -2.03
C ASP A 159 -13.26 -12.84 -2.33
N TRP A 160 -13.66 -12.08 -1.30
CA TRP A 160 -14.02 -10.67 -1.45
C TRP A 160 -12.83 -9.77 -1.12
N GLY A 161 -12.58 -8.79 -1.96
CA GLY A 161 -11.64 -7.70 -1.70
C GLY A 161 -12.37 -6.37 -1.57
N TYR A 162 -11.80 -5.42 -0.84
CA TYR A 162 -12.31 -4.06 -0.76
C TYR A 162 -11.17 -3.05 -0.81
N LYS A 163 -11.46 -1.86 -1.33
CA LYS A 163 -10.54 -0.73 -1.29
C LYS A 163 -11.29 0.58 -1.21
N PHE A 164 -10.80 1.44 -0.33
CA PHE A 164 -11.16 2.84 -0.26
C PHE A 164 -9.89 3.68 -0.26
N GLU A 165 -9.80 4.70 -1.12
CA GLU A 165 -8.71 5.68 -1.17
C GLU A 165 -9.30 7.04 -1.55
N ALA A 166 -9.02 8.06 -0.74
CA ALA A 166 -9.39 9.45 -1.01
C ALA A 166 -8.14 10.33 -1.09
N ASP A 167 -8.17 11.34 -1.96
CA ASP A 167 -7.14 12.36 -2.12
C ASP A 167 -7.59 13.67 -1.48
N PHE A 168 -6.74 14.27 -0.65
CA PHE A 168 -6.99 15.49 0.11
C PHE A 168 -6.18 16.68 -0.40
N ALA A 169 -5.35 16.49 -1.44
CA ALA A 169 -4.48 17.54 -1.99
C ALA A 169 -5.25 18.79 -2.47
N GLY A 170 -6.46 18.61 -2.99
CA GLY A 170 -7.28 19.69 -3.55
C GLY A 170 -8.08 20.52 -2.54
N GLY A 171 -7.89 20.30 -1.24
CA GLY A 171 -8.64 20.96 -0.16
C GLY A 171 -9.99 20.31 0.18
N SER A 172 -10.64 19.64 -0.79
CA SER A 172 -11.74 18.70 -0.57
C SER A 172 -11.28 17.25 -0.77
N ALA A 173 -12.02 16.30 -0.21
CA ALA A 173 -11.75 14.88 -0.42
C ALA A 173 -12.28 14.43 -1.79
N SER A 174 -11.39 14.01 -2.68
CA SER A 174 -11.75 13.37 -3.96
C SER A 174 -11.60 11.86 -3.82
N ILE A 175 -12.68 11.12 -4.03
CA ILE A 175 -12.64 9.66 -4.01
C ILE A 175 -11.80 9.21 -5.20
N LYS A 176 -10.82 8.33 -4.97
CA LYS A 176 -10.03 7.71 -6.04
C LYS A 176 -10.47 6.28 -6.22
N ASP A 177 -10.30 5.41 -5.24
CA ASP A 177 -10.83 4.05 -5.32
C ASP A 177 -11.90 3.88 -4.24
N ALA A 178 -13.05 3.32 -4.59
CA ALA A 178 -14.13 2.99 -3.66
C ALA A 178 -14.92 1.82 -4.24
N TYR A 179 -14.44 0.60 -4.00
CA TYR A 179 -15.03 -0.59 -4.59
C TYR A 179 -14.99 -1.80 -3.67
N ILE A 180 -15.92 -2.71 -3.93
CA ILE A 180 -15.85 -4.11 -3.51
C ILE A 180 -15.49 -4.94 -4.73
N SER A 181 -14.79 -6.04 -4.52
CA SER A 181 -14.38 -6.97 -5.57
C SER A 181 -14.63 -8.40 -5.14
N TYR A 182 -14.90 -9.25 -6.11
CA TYR A 182 -15.00 -10.69 -5.94
C TYR A 182 -14.15 -11.36 -7.01
N GLY A 183 -13.34 -12.34 -6.64
CA GLY A 183 -12.51 -13.05 -7.59
C GLY A 183 -12.01 -14.38 -7.07
N ASN A 184 -11.76 -15.30 -7.98
CA ASN A 184 -11.21 -16.61 -7.67
C ASN A 184 -10.37 -17.12 -8.85
N LYS A 185 -9.84 -18.32 -8.73
CA LYS A 185 -9.12 -19.04 -9.78
C LYS A 185 -9.99 -20.18 -10.28
N MET A 186 -10.09 -20.32 -11.60
CA MET A 186 -10.74 -21.43 -12.27
C MET A 186 -9.75 -22.04 -13.26
N ASN A 187 -9.29 -23.26 -12.98
CA ASN A 187 -8.21 -23.92 -13.71
C ASN A 187 -6.96 -23.04 -13.78
N ASP A 188 -6.42 -22.82 -14.98
CA ASP A 188 -5.23 -21.99 -15.23
C ASP A 188 -5.55 -20.50 -15.43
N MET A 189 -6.75 -20.04 -15.01
CA MET A 189 -7.21 -18.67 -15.19
C MET A 189 -7.68 -18.06 -13.86
N ALA A 190 -7.26 -16.83 -13.59
CA ALA A 190 -7.84 -16.00 -12.53
C ALA A 190 -8.93 -15.10 -13.10
N TYR A 191 -10.03 -14.92 -12.37
CA TYR A 191 -11.08 -13.97 -12.72
C TYR A 191 -11.38 -13.05 -11.54
N GLY A 192 -11.84 -11.84 -11.85
CA GLY A 192 -12.24 -10.88 -10.83
C GLY A 192 -13.23 -9.85 -11.37
N VAL A 193 -14.17 -9.45 -10.53
CA VAL A 193 -15.15 -8.40 -10.80
C VAL A 193 -15.02 -7.34 -9.72
N LYS A 194 -15.01 -6.07 -10.10
CA LYS A 194 -15.06 -4.90 -9.22
C LYS A 194 -16.39 -4.20 -9.40
N LEU A 195 -17.00 -3.77 -8.30
CA LEU A 195 -18.22 -2.98 -8.24
C LEU A 195 -17.93 -1.70 -7.44
N GLY A 196 -18.11 -0.54 -8.07
CA GLY A 196 -17.84 0.77 -7.49
C GLY A 196 -16.84 1.57 -8.32
N GLN A 197 -16.25 2.61 -7.73
CA GLN A 197 -15.25 3.43 -8.40
C GLN A 197 -13.88 2.75 -8.42
N SER A 198 -13.39 2.49 -9.62
CA SER A 198 -12.08 1.86 -9.84
C SER A 198 -11.49 2.27 -11.18
N HIS A 199 -10.30 1.79 -11.52
CA HIS A 199 -9.69 2.12 -12.80
C HIS A 199 -10.48 1.57 -13.99
N VAL A 200 -10.75 2.44 -14.96
CA VAL A 200 -11.36 2.09 -16.26
C VAL A 200 -10.47 1.07 -16.99
N ALA A 201 -11.06 0.12 -17.73
CA ALA A 201 -10.31 -0.90 -18.46
C ALA A 201 -9.71 -0.33 -19.77
N TYR A 202 -8.88 0.70 -19.66
CA TYR A 202 -8.31 1.44 -20.79
C TYR A 202 -6.94 2.04 -20.44
N GLY A 203 -6.06 2.09 -21.43
CA GLY A 203 -4.73 2.72 -21.34
C GLY A 203 -3.70 2.00 -20.46
N LEU A 204 -2.41 2.18 -20.75
CA LEU A 204 -1.32 1.72 -19.88
C LEU A 204 -0.94 2.81 -18.88
N ASN A 205 -0.90 4.05 -19.33
CA ASN A 205 -0.69 5.30 -18.58
C ASN A 205 -1.43 5.34 -17.23
N THR A 206 -2.70 4.96 -17.19
CA THR A 206 -3.54 5.03 -15.99
C THR A 206 -3.45 3.75 -15.15
N LYS A 207 -3.13 2.61 -15.77
CA LYS A 207 -2.97 1.31 -15.08
C LYS A 207 -1.68 1.25 -14.27
N ILE A 208 -0.65 1.97 -14.69
CA ILE A 208 0.58 2.11 -13.90
C ILE A 208 0.28 3.00 -12.70
N SER A 209 0.58 2.45 -11.52
CA SER A 209 0.45 3.20 -10.28
C SER A 209 1.32 4.44 -10.33
N SER A 210 0.75 5.58 -9.97
CA SER A 210 1.49 6.84 -9.88
C SER A 210 2.66 6.80 -8.89
N LYS A 211 2.75 5.79 -8.02
CA LYS A 211 3.90 5.59 -7.12
C LYS A 211 5.16 5.15 -7.87
N TYR A 212 5.00 4.48 -9.00
CA TYR A 212 6.09 3.80 -9.72
C TYR A 212 6.22 4.31 -11.17
N MET A 213 5.65 5.46 -11.48
CA MET A 213 5.86 6.10 -12.77
C MET A 213 7.31 6.59 -12.89
N THR A 214 7.84 6.56 -14.12
CA THR A 214 9.20 7.03 -14.41
C THR A 214 9.31 8.54 -14.44
N PHE A 215 8.31 9.21 -15.04
CA PHE A 215 8.21 10.66 -15.08
C PHE A 215 7.32 11.17 -13.95
N MET A 216 7.48 12.44 -13.60
CA MET A 216 6.66 13.10 -12.57
C MET A 216 5.18 13.17 -12.98
N ASP A 217 4.95 13.37 -14.28
CA ASP A 217 3.63 13.44 -14.90
C ASP A 217 3.37 12.29 -15.85
N ARG A 218 2.07 12.02 -16.07
CA ARG A 218 1.63 11.06 -17.07
C ARG A 218 1.71 11.68 -18.46
N PRO A 219 1.66 10.87 -19.53
CA PRO A 219 1.45 11.40 -20.88
C PRO A 219 0.26 12.36 -20.92
N TRP A 220 0.36 13.42 -21.72
CA TRP A 220 -0.63 14.49 -21.84
C TRP A 220 -2.08 14.04 -22.12
N PHE A 221 -2.31 12.91 -22.79
CA PHE A 221 -3.69 12.40 -22.95
C PHE A 221 -4.26 11.73 -21.70
N ALA A 222 -3.45 11.39 -20.70
CA ALA A 222 -3.86 10.69 -19.49
C ALA A 222 -4.72 11.54 -18.54
N ASP A 223 -5.51 10.86 -17.70
CA ASP A 223 -6.37 11.50 -16.70
C ASP A 223 -7.31 12.55 -17.34
N SER A 224 -7.76 12.30 -18.57
CA SER A 224 -8.57 13.21 -19.39
C SER A 224 -9.83 12.53 -19.95
N SER A 225 -10.66 13.25 -20.69
CA SER A 225 -11.87 12.70 -21.33
C SER A 225 -11.59 11.62 -22.38
N VAL A 226 -10.40 11.61 -23.00
CA VAL A 226 -9.99 10.60 -23.99
C VAL A 226 -9.23 9.41 -23.39
N SER A 227 -8.79 9.52 -22.12
CA SER A 227 -8.13 8.45 -21.37
C SER A 227 -8.44 8.59 -19.87
N PRO A 228 -9.69 8.32 -19.47
CA PRO A 228 -10.13 8.49 -18.08
C PRO A 228 -9.44 7.46 -17.19
N ALA A 229 -9.05 7.89 -15.99
CA ALA A 229 -8.31 7.01 -15.09
C ALA A 229 -9.22 6.13 -14.26
N ARG A 230 -10.33 6.67 -13.74
CA ARG A 230 -11.24 5.98 -12.83
C ARG A 230 -12.68 6.44 -13.01
N GLU A 231 -13.59 5.49 -12.93
CA GLU A 231 -15.03 5.74 -12.98
C GLU A 231 -15.77 4.73 -12.09
N SER A 232 -17.00 5.07 -11.73
CA SER A 232 -17.92 4.23 -10.97
C SER A 232 -18.65 3.25 -11.89
N GLY A 233 -18.67 1.97 -11.54
CA GLY A 233 -19.45 0.97 -12.25
C GLY A 233 -18.95 -0.44 -12.02
N VAL A 234 -18.97 -1.25 -13.06
CA VAL A 234 -18.56 -2.66 -13.02
C VAL A 234 -17.36 -2.88 -13.93
N VAL A 235 -16.30 -3.48 -13.40
CA VAL A 235 -15.12 -3.88 -14.19
C VAL A 235 -14.82 -5.36 -13.93
N ALA A 236 -14.90 -6.17 -14.99
CA ALA A 236 -14.50 -7.57 -14.98
C ALA A 236 -13.09 -7.74 -15.55
N SER A 237 -12.37 -8.75 -15.07
CA SER A 237 -11.01 -9.07 -15.48
C SER A 237 -10.76 -10.57 -15.49
N LEU A 238 -9.95 -11.01 -16.43
CA LEU A 238 -9.42 -12.35 -16.59
C LEU A 238 -7.90 -12.26 -16.75
N ALA A 239 -7.16 -13.18 -16.17
CA ALA A 239 -5.73 -13.28 -16.34
C ALA A 239 -5.28 -14.73 -16.40
N ASP A 240 -4.28 -15.01 -17.23
CA ASP A 240 -3.53 -16.24 -17.18
C ASP A 240 -2.88 -16.42 -15.80
N LYS A 241 -2.74 -17.66 -15.32
CA LYS A 241 -2.09 -17.95 -14.02
C LYS A 241 -0.69 -17.36 -13.89
N ASP A 242 0.05 -17.26 -15.00
CA ASP A 242 1.42 -16.72 -15.07
C ASP A 242 1.43 -15.28 -15.59
N TYR A 243 0.27 -14.62 -15.70
CA TYR A 243 0.10 -13.27 -16.26
C TYR A 243 0.64 -13.10 -17.69
N LYS A 244 0.70 -14.18 -18.47
CA LYS A 244 1.09 -14.12 -19.89
C LYS A 244 0.12 -13.29 -20.73
N TRP A 245 -1.13 -13.25 -20.33
CA TRP A 245 -2.12 -12.35 -20.89
C TRP A 245 -3.10 -11.90 -19.81
N THR A 246 -3.67 -10.72 -20.03
CA THR A 246 -4.81 -10.22 -19.24
C THR A 246 -5.88 -9.66 -20.18
N LEU A 247 -7.13 -9.79 -19.77
CA LEU A 247 -8.28 -9.18 -20.41
C LEU A 247 -9.10 -8.48 -19.34
N SER A 248 -9.59 -7.29 -19.63
CA SER A 248 -10.50 -6.57 -18.76
C SER A 248 -11.53 -5.84 -19.58
N ALA A 249 -12.74 -5.73 -19.06
CA ALA A 249 -13.80 -4.95 -19.65
C ALA A 249 -14.67 -4.34 -18.56
N GLY A 250 -15.28 -3.20 -18.82
CA GLY A 250 -16.12 -2.53 -17.85
C GLY A 250 -17.23 -1.69 -18.47
N LEU A 251 -18.28 -1.51 -17.69
CA LEU A 251 -19.36 -0.58 -17.95
C LEU A 251 -19.42 0.38 -16.75
N THR A 252 -19.17 1.65 -17.00
CA THR A 252 -19.02 2.69 -15.97
C THR A 252 -19.80 3.95 -16.33
N ASN A 253 -19.97 4.86 -15.37
CA ASN A 253 -20.78 6.07 -15.48
C ASN A 253 -20.06 7.25 -14.80
N GLY A 254 -18.85 7.58 -15.24
CA GLY A 254 -18.11 8.75 -14.73
C GLY A 254 -17.50 8.58 -13.32
N GLU A 255 -16.66 9.53 -12.91
CA GLU A 255 -16.09 9.59 -11.56
C GLU A 255 -17.14 10.08 -10.55
N ILE A 256 -17.08 9.58 -9.31
CA ILE A 256 -17.88 10.05 -8.18
C ILE A 256 -17.36 11.41 -7.76
N ASP A 257 -18.24 12.40 -7.80
CA ASP A 257 -18.01 13.74 -7.27
C ASP A 257 -19.20 14.15 -6.39
N GLY A 258 -18.93 14.81 -5.25
CA GLY A 258 -19.98 15.17 -4.29
C GLY A 258 -20.82 14.00 -3.72
N GLY A 259 -20.45 12.74 -3.98
CA GLY A 259 -21.17 11.54 -3.57
C GLY A 259 -22.10 10.93 -4.63
N SER A 260 -22.21 11.52 -5.81
CA SER A 260 -22.94 10.98 -6.96
C SER A 260 -22.03 10.87 -8.19
N SER A 261 -22.48 10.13 -9.20
CA SER A 261 -21.87 10.14 -10.54
C SER A 261 -22.95 10.60 -11.53
N GLU A 262 -23.00 11.90 -11.77
CA GLU A 262 -24.02 12.55 -12.62
C GLU A 262 -23.43 12.79 -14.01
N GLU A 263 -23.20 11.71 -14.76
CA GLU A 263 -22.81 11.78 -16.16
C GLU A 263 -23.97 11.33 -17.07
N ASN A 264 -24.29 12.19 -18.05
CA ASN A 264 -25.17 11.84 -19.15
C ASN A 264 -24.38 10.91 -20.09
N GLY A 265 -24.47 9.60 -19.86
CA GLY A 265 -23.82 8.59 -20.69
C GLY A 265 -23.15 7.48 -19.87
N SER A 266 -23.01 6.31 -20.48
CA SER A 266 -22.19 5.20 -19.96
C SER A 266 -20.92 5.06 -20.78
N THR A 267 -19.84 4.69 -20.12
CA THR A 267 -18.55 4.32 -20.72
C THR A 267 -18.47 2.80 -20.79
N PHE A 268 -18.35 2.26 -22.00
CA PHE A 268 -17.85 0.90 -22.19
C PHE A 268 -16.34 0.94 -22.41
N SER A 269 -15.59 0.09 -21.70
CA SER A 269 -14.14 -0.02 -21.88
C SER A 269 -13.71 -1.48 -21.96
N ALA A 270 -12.69 -1.76 -22.76
CA ALA A 270 -12.06 -3.06 -22.84
C ALA A 270 -10.55 -2.90 -23.07
N ARG A 271 -9.75 -3.74 -22.42
CA ARG A 271 -8.29 -3.77 -22.57
C ARG A 271 -7.79 -5.20 -22.51
N ALA A 272 -6.88 -5.53 -23.42
CA ALA A 272 -6.10 -6.76 -23.37
C ALA A 272 -4.61 -6.43 -23.29
N SER A 273 -3.84 -7.27 -22.60
CA SER A 273 -2.38 -7.25 -22.66
C SER A 273 -1.83 -8.65 -22.86
N PHE A 274 -0.69 -8.75 -23.51
CA PHE A 274 0.04 -9.97 -23.76
C PHE A 274 1.52 -9.76 -23.47
N VAL A 275 2.15 -10.75 -22.84
CA VAL A 275 3.55 -10.75 -22.47
C VAL A 275 4.26 -11.82 -23.31
N PRO A 276 4.68 -11.49 -24.56
CA PRO A 276 5.32 -12.45 -25.46
C PRO A 276 6.66 -12.97 -24.93
N TYR A 277 7.33 -12.22 -24.06
CA TYR A 277 8.61 -12.57 -23.47
C TYR A 277 8.60 -12.24 -21.98
N MET A 278 8.88 -13.24 -21.15
CA MET A 278 9.11 -13.06 -19.71
C MET A 278 10.08 -14.13 -19.23
N GLN A 279 11.33 -13.72 -18.99
CA GLN A 279 12.32 -14.58 -18.34
C GLN A 279 12.22 -14.44 -16.82
N ASP A 280 12.11 -13.20 -16.34
CA ASP A 280 11.93 -12.83 -14.95
C ASP A 280 11.28 -11.43 -14.86
N LYS A 281 11.16 -10.89 -13.64
CA LYS A 281 10.52 -9.58 -13.39
C LYS A 281 11.27 -8.39 -14.00
N ASN A 282 12.55 -8.56 -14.31
CA ASN A 282 13.44 -7.53 -14.87
C ASN A 282 13.74 -7.78 -16.36
N HIS A 283 13.18 -8.83 -16.97
CA HIS A 283 13.41 -9.20 -18.36
C HIS A 283 12.09 -9.62 -19.00
N LEU A 284 11.33 -8.63 -19.48
CA LEU A 284 10.03 -8.87 -20.08
C LEU A 284 9.70 -7.87 -21.19
N ILE A 285 8.83 -8.30 -22.10
CA ILE A 285 8.15 -7.44 -23.07
C ILE A 285 6.66 -7.65 -22.88
N GLN A 286 5.91 -6.56 -22.74
CA GLN A 286 4.46 -6.53 -22.76
C GLN A 286 3.99 -5.67 -23.93
N VAL A 287 2.93 -6.11 -24.58
CA VAL A 287 2.13 -5.31 -25.52
C VAL A 287 0.69 -5.27 -25.03
N GLY A 288 -0.01 -4.18 -25.32
CA GLY A 288 -1.37 -3.96 -24.89
C GLY A 288 -2.19 -3.20 -25.93
N ALA A 289 -3.49 -3.40 -25.87
CA ALA A 289 -4.45 -2.67 -26.67
C ALA A 289 -5.71 -2.41 -25.84
N GLY A 290 -6.37 -1.29 -26.12
CA GLY A 290 -7.63 -0.94 -25.46
C GLY A 290 -8.58 -0.20 -26.38
N PHE A 291 -9.86 -0.30 -26.04
CA PHE A 291 -10.96 0.39 -26.68
C PHE A 291 -11.84 0.99 -25.58
N LEU A 292 -12.31 2.21 -25.83
CA LEU A 292 -13.26 2.90 -24.98
C LEU A 292 -14.32 3.56 -25.85
N SER A 293 -15.58 3.41 -25.46
CA SER A 293 -16.72 4.10 -26.04
C SER A 293 -17.45 4.81 -24.92
N LYS A 294 -17.52 6.14 -25.00
CA LYS A 294 -18.31 6.97 -24.09
C LYS A 294 -19.59 7.41 -24.79
N GLY A 295 -20.74 7.11 -24.18
CA GLY A 295 -22.03 7.60 -24.65
C GLY A 295 -22.10 9.13 -24.59
N GLY A 296 -22.91 9.72 -25.47
CA GLY A 296 -23.06 11.17 -25.56
C GLY A 296 -23.62 11.80 -24.30
N GLY A 297 -23.11 12.99 -24.00
CA GLY A 297 -23.52 13.88 -22.93
C GLY A 297 -23.17 15.32 -23.31
N ASP A 298 -23.86 16.28 -22.69
CA ASP A 298 -23.94 17.67 -23.17
C ASP A 298 -22.61 18.47 -23.15
N ASN A 299 -21.50 17.89 -22.66
CA ASN A 299 -20.24 18.62 -22.49
C ASN A 299 -18.99 17.73 -22.59
N PHE A 300 -18.39 17.63 -23.78
CA PHE A 300 -17.03 17.13 -23.94
C PHE A 300 -16.03 18.29 -23.90
N ARG A 301 -14.90 18.10 -23.22
CA ARG A 301 -13.76 19.04 -23.22
C ARG A 301 -12.48 18.28 -22.99
N PHE A 302 -11.50 18.49 -23.87
CA PHE A 302 -10.14 18.05 -23.65
C PHE A 302 -9.30 19.28 -23.27
N ARG A 303 -8.67 19.23 -22.10
CA ARG A 303 -7.85 20.35 -21.61
C ARG A 303 -6.62 19.91 -20.83
N GLN A 304 -5.43 20.27 -21.29
CA GLN A 304 -4.18 19.75 -20.74
C GLN A 304 -3.04 20.78 -20.65
N ARG A 305 -2.11 20.55 -19.71
CA ARG A 305 -0.81 21.21 -19.57
C ARG A 305 0.28 20.45 -20.31
N LEU A 306 1.21 21.15 -20.92
CA LEU A 306 2.22 20.53 -21.79
C LEU A 306 3.43 20.00 -21.02
N VAL A 307 3.87 20.71 -19.97
CA VAL A 307 5.17 20.46 -19.33
C VAL A 307 5.06 20.08 -17.87
N SER A 308 4.20 20.76 -17.10
CA SER A 308 4.11 20.60 -15.64
C SER A 308 2.68 20.37 -15.14
N HIS A 309 2.53 19.58 -14.07
CA HIS A 309 1.27 19.42 -13.35
C HIS A 309 0.64 20.74 -12.86
N LYS A 310 1.49 21.71 -12.51
CA LYS A 310 1.11 23.09 -12.18
C LYS A 310 1.77 24.03 -13.16
N ASP A 311 0.89 24.83 -13.72
CA ASP A 311 1.17 25.82 -14.73
C ASP A 311 -0.03 26.77 -14.69
N ALA A 312 0.20 28.06 -14.91
CA ALA A 312 -0.87 29.06 -14.86
C ALA A 312 -1.87 28.80 -15.99
N THR A 313 -1.39 28.37 -17.14
CA THR A 313 -2.21 28.16 -18.33
C THR A 313 -2.30 26.67 -18.68
N ARG A 314 -3.42 26.31 -19.34
CA ARG A 314 -3.54 25.02 -20.03
C ARG A 314 -3.60 25.29 -21.52
N HIS A 315 -2.44 25.18 -22.17
CA HIS A 315 -2.23 25.54 -23.59
C HIS A 315 -3.07 24.72 -24.56
N LEU A 316 -3.46 23.50 -24.19
CA LEU A 316 -4.38 22.69 -24.96
C LEU A 316 -5.76 22.77 -24.33
N ASP A 317 -6.73 23.35 -25.04
CA ASP A 317 -8.13 23.40 -24.63
C ASP A 317 -9.02 23.39 -25.88
N THR A 318 -9.86 22.39 -26.00
CA THR A 318 -10.84 22.31 -27.10
C THR A 318 -12.05 23.20 -26.88
N ALA A 319 -12.14 23.88 -25.74
CA ALA A 319 -13.40 24.39 -25.18
C ALA A 319 -14.43 23.26 -24.98
N GLN A 320 -15.60 23.62 -24.43
CA GLN A 320 -16.72 22.69 -24.32
C GLN A 320 -17.42 22.56 -25.67
N PHE A 321 -17.71 21.33 -26.07
CA PHE A 321 -18.50 21.02 -27.25
C PHE A 321 -19.38 19.80 -27.00
N GLU A 322 -20.53 19.77 -27.66
CA GLU A 322 -21.48 18.66 -27.59
C GLU A 322 -21.10 17.57 -28.60
N ILE A 323 -21.19 16.31 -28.17
CA ILE A 323 -21.05 15.14 -29.04
C ILE A 323 -22.05 14.06 -28.64
N ASP A 324 -22.53 13.31 -29.63
CA ASP A 324 -23.40 12.14 -29.42
C ASP A 324 -22.66 10.94 -28.80
N GLY A 325 -21.33 11.02 -28.72
CA GLY A 325 -20.45 10.04 -28.11
C GLY A 325 -19.02 10.15 -28.63
N ALA A 326 -18.10 9.44 -27.99
CA ALA A 326 -16.71 9.37 -28.39
C ALA A 326 -16.19 7.93 -28.32
N ASN A 327 -15.36 7.55 -29.29
CA ASN A 327 -14.57 6.34 -29.24
C ASN A 327 -13.10 6.72 -29.10
N ALA A 328 -12.35 5.94 -28.31
CA ALA A 328 -10.91 6.07 -28.18
C ALA A 328 -10.24 4.70 -28.27
N TYR A 329 -9.07 4.65 -28.89
CA TYR A 329 -8.28 3.43 -29.07
C TYR A 329 -6.87 3.64 -28.52
N THR A 330 -6.33 2.64 -27.85
CA THR A 330 -4.94 2.68 -27.36
C THR A 330 -4.17 1.45 -27.80
N LEU A 331 -2.90 1.66 -28.13
CA LEU A 331 -1.90 0.62 -28.36
C LEU A 331 -0.66 0.96 -27.54
N ASP A 332 -0.19 0.01 -26.74
CA ASP A 332 0.97 0.22 -25.87
C ASP A 332 1.97 -0.93 -25.93
N ALA A 333 3.22 -0.60 -25.63
CA ALA A 333 4.31 -1.54 -25.45
C ALA A 333 5.21 -1.10 -24.29
N MET A 334 5.66 -2.08 -23.50
CA MET A 334 6.63 -1.89 -22.42
C MET A 334 7.68 -2.99 -22.49
N GLY A 335 8.95 -2.62 -22.41
CA GLY A 335 10.08 -3.54 -22.31
C GLY A 335 10.92 -3.24 -21.09
N ILE A 336 11.35 -4.29 -20.38
CA ILE A 336 12.28 -4.21 -19.25
C ILE A 336 13.41 -5.20 -19.52
N PHE A 337 14.66 -4.72 -19.43
CA PHE A 337 15.88 -5.50 -19.62
C PHE A 337 16.92 -5.07 -18.58
N GLY A 338 16.92 -5.76 -17.43
CA GLY A 338 17.75 -5.40 -16.29
C GLY A 338 17.34 -4.04 -15.72
N SER A 339 18.28 -3.10 -15.69
CA SER A 339 18.05 -1.72 -15.24
C SER A 339 17.50 -0.80 -16.33
N PHE A 340 17.45 -1.26 -17.58
CA PHE A 340 16.88 -0.49 -18.68
C PHE A 340 15.40 -0.83 -18.86
N HIS A 341 14.57 0.19 -19.05
CA HIS A 341 13.19 0.01 -19.46
C HIS A 341 12.78 1.07 -20.49
N ALA A 342 11.83 0.70 -21.34
CA ALA A 342 11.23 1.60 -22.32
C ALA A 342 9.73 1.35 -22.38
N MET A 343 8.97 2.40 -22.66
CA MET A 343 7.52 2.37 -22.74
C MET A 343 7.03 3.33 -23.81
N ALA A 344 6.04 2.91 -24.58
CA ALA A 344 5.35 3.74 -25.54
C ALA A 344 3.85 3.43 -25.49
N GLU A 345 3.04 4.47 -25.66
CA GLU A 345 1.59 4.36 -25.77
C GLU A 345 1.10 5.34 -26.84
N TYR A 346 0.30 4.83 -27.76
CA TYR A 346 -0.42 5.58 -28.78
C TYR A 346 -1.89 5.61 -28.39
N ASN A 347 -2.51 6.79 -28.40
CA ASN A 347 -3.93 6.98 -28.14
C ASN A 347 -4.56 7.74 -29.31
N ASP A 348 -5.57 7.14 -29.93
CA ASP A 348 -6.39 7.69 -31.02
C ASP A 348 -7.72 8.21 -30.47
#